data_AF-A0A7Y9MJ09-F1
#
_entry.id   AF-A0A7Y9MJ09-F1
#
_cell.length_a   1.000
_cell.length_b   1.000
_cell.length_c   1.000
_cell.angle_alpha   90.00
_cell.angle_beta   90.00
_cell.angle_gamma   90.00
#
_symmetry.space_group_name_H-M   'P 1'
#
loop_
_entity.id
_entity.type
_entity.pdbx_description
1 polymer ?
#
loop_
_entity_poly.entity_id
_entity_poly.type
_entity_poly.pdbx_seq_one_letter_code
_entity_poly.pdbx_strand_id
1 'polypeptide(L)'
;MKRIDIIYGGQLFSVGGRTVEGLTREITQAVADNGGWLTANDGEGERREALLFIGPGVPIAIVPIPDPPQEPEADASVTSLGP
;
A
#
# COMPACT_ATOMS: atom_id res chain seq x y z
N MET A 1 -2.01 -7.97 -4.62
CA MET A 1 -2.79 -7.20 -3.61
C MET A 1 -2.26 -5.78 -3.62
N LYS A 2 -3.13 -4.76 -3.70
CA LYS A 2 -2.68 -3.36 -3.82
C LYS A 2 -1.81 -2.97 -2.62
N ARG A 3 -0.60 -2.53 -2.94
CA ARG A 3 0.38 -2.00 -1.98
C ARG A 3 0.33 -0.48 -2.04
N ILE A 4 0.39 0.14 -0.87
CA ILE A 4 0.49 1.59 -0.73
C ILE A 4 1.76 1.85 0.07
N ASP A 5 2.65 2.64 -0.49
CA ASP A 5 3.82 3.12 0.23
C ASP A 5 3.46 4.34 1.07
N ILE A 6 4.11 4.43 2.23
CA ILE A 6 3.97 5.52 3.18
C ILE A 6 5.35 6.10 3.42
N ILE A 7 5.49 7.42 3.26
CA ILE A 7 6.71 8.13 3.68
C ILE A 7 6.40 8.81 5.01
N TYR A 8 7.10 8.40 6.06
CA TYR A 8 6.91 8.89 7.42
C TYR A 8 8.28 9.21 8.02
N GLY A 9 8.48 10.46 8.46
CA GLY A 9 9.78 10.91 8.98
C GLY A 9 10.94 10.78 7.99
N GLY A 10 10.66 10.72 6.68
CA GLY A 10 11.65 10.47 5.63
C GLY A 10 11.98 9.00 5.38
N GLN A 11 11.37 8.06 6.12
CA GLN A 11 11.54 6.62 5.93
C GLN A 11 10.35 6.02 5.16
N LEU A 12 10.62 4.95 4.42
CA LEU A 12 9.63 4.23 3.62
C LEU A 12 9.01 3.10 4.44
N PHE A 13 7.68 3.09 4.49
CA PHE A 13 6.84 2.02 5.02
C PHE A 13 5.84 1.58 3.96
N SER A 14 5.12 0.49 4.21
CA SER A 14 4.06 0.07 3.31
C SER A 14 2.87 -0.57 4.01
N VAL A 15 1.68 -0.38 3.45
CA VAL A 15 0.47 -1.12 3.84
C VAL A 15 -0.03 -1.93 2.64
N GLY A 16 -0.51 -3.13 2.91
CA GLY A 16 -1.07 -4.02 1.89
C GLY A 16 -2.54 -4.29 2.17
N GLY A 17 -3.33 -4.52 1.12
CA GLY A 17 -4.74 -4.94 1.26
C GLY A 17 -5.66 -3.80 1.65
N ARG A 18 -5.25 -2.56 1.40
CA ARG A 18 -5.99 -1.35 1.71
C ARG A 18 -6.25 -0.53 0.47
N THR A 19 -7.29 0.29 0.53
CA THR A 19 -7.54 1.35 -0.45
C THR A 19 -6.93 2.66 0.01
N VAL A 20 -6.57 3.51 -0.94
CA VAL A 20 -6.07 4.87 -0.64
C VAL A 20 -7.11 5.65 0.16
N GLU A 21 -8.37 5.57 -0.25
CA GLU A 21 -9.48 6.25 0.44
C GLU A 21 -9.67 5.75 1.89
N GLY A 22 -9.56 4.44 2.12
CA GLY A 22 -9.66 3.88 3.47
C GLY A 22 -8.52 4.34 4.37
N LEU A 23 -7.31 4.38 3.83
CA LEU A 23 -6.11 4.83 4.54
C LEU A 23 -6.17 6.33 4.85
N THR A 24 -6.53 7.18 3.89
CA THR A 24 -6.65 8.64 4.10
C THR A 24 -7.73 8.97 5.12
N ARG A 25 -8.85 8.23 5.11
CA ARG A 25 -9.93 8.40 6.09
C ARG A 25 -9.47 8.09 7.52
N GLU A 26 -8.77 6.98 7.72
CA GLU A 26 -8.22 6.60 9.04
C GLU A 26 -7.21 7.64 9.53
N ILE A 27 -6.30 8.09 8.67
CA ILE A 27 -5.32 9.15 9.02
C ILE A 27 -6.04 10.44 9.39
N THR A 28 -7.07 10.83 8.63
CA THR A 28 -7.86 12.04 8.91
C THR A 28 -8.56 11.95 10.27
N GLN A 29 -9.13 10.78 10.58
CA GLN A 29 -9.76 10.53 11.87
C GLN A 29 -8.74 10.60 13.01
N ALA A 30 -7.58 9.96 12.87
CA ALA A 30 -6.50 10.02 13.88
C ALA A 30 -6.02 11.46 14.14
N VAL A 31 -5.92 12.29 13.09
CA VAL A 31 -5.59 13.71 13.25
C VAL A 31 -6.70 14.47 13.98
N ALA A 32 -7.97 14.21 13.66
CA ALA A 32 -9.12 14.83 14.34
C ALA A 32 -9.20 14.45 15.83
N ASP A 33 -8.81 13.22 16.16
CA ASP A 33 -8.77 12.69 17.53
C ASP A 33 -7.49 13.11 18.29
N ASN A 34 -6.68 13.99 17.70
CA ASN A 34 -5.41 14.48 18.25
C ASN A 34 -4.35 13.37 18.48
N GLY A 35 -4.46 12.26 17.75
CA GLY A 35 -3.52 11.15 17.83
C GLY A 35 -4.14 9.80 17.47
N GLY A 36 -3.37 8.93 16.83
CA GLY A 36 -3.73 7.53 16.59
C GLY A 36 -2.54 6.71 16.11
N TRP A 37 -2.62 5.39 16.27
CA TRP A 37 -1.60 4.47 15.78
C TRP A 37 -2.00 3.85 14.45
N LEU A 38 -1.11 3.92 13.47
CA LEU A 38 -1.24 3.27 12.18
C LEU A 38 -0.25 2.11 12.09
N THR A 39 -0.75 0.91 11.84
CA THR A 39 0.10 -0.26 11.58
C THR A 39 0.57 -0.27 10.13
N ALA A 40 1.89 -0.35 9.93
CA ALA A 40 2.54 -0.44 8.63
C ALA A 40 3.62 -1.53 8.64
N ASN A 41 4.11 -1.92 7.46
CA ASN A 41 5.27 -2.79 7.33
C ASN A 41 6.54 -1.96 7.13
N ASP A 42 7.62 -2.36 7.80
CA ASP A 42 8.94 -1.68 7.82
C ASP A 42 9.81 -1.90 6.56
N GLY A 43 9.25 -2.47 5.49
CA GLY A 43 9.85 -2.45 4.13
C GLY A 43 11.14 -3.25 3.89
N GLU A 44 11.95 -3.55 4.90
CA GLU A 44 13.27 -4.16 4.77
C GLU A 44 13.26 -5.64 5.20
N GLY A 45 13.21 -6.55 4.22
CA GLY A 45 13.37 -7.99 4.45
C GLY A 45 12.13 -8.71 4.98
N GLU A 46 12.26 -9.38 6.14
CA GLU A 46 11.12 -10.05 6.77
C GLU A 46 10.02 -9.06 7.12
N ARG A 47 8.77 -9.53 7.03
CA ARG A 47 7.60 -8.69 7.33
C ARG A 47 7.59 -8.32 8.82
N ARG A 48 8.12 -7.14 9.13
CA ARG A 48 8.10 -6.54 10.46
C ARG A 48 7.01 -5.49 10.54
N GLU A 49 6.26 -5.53 11.63
CA GLU A 49 5.24 -4.55 11.94
C GLU A 49 5.89 -3.30 12.55
N ALA A 50 5.56 -2.13 11.99
CA ALA A 50 5.87 -0.82 12.53
C ALA A 50 4.58 -0.13 12.97
N LEU A 51 4.60 0.50 14.14
CA LEU A 51 3.51 1.31 14.66
C LEU A 51 3.86 2.78 14.49
N LEU A 52 3.21 3.45 13.54
CA LEU A 52 3.44 4.85 13.22
C LEU A 52 2.44 5.72 13.99
N PHE A 53 2.94 6.73 14.72
CA PHE A 53 2.05 7.69 15.38
C PHE A 53 1.54 8.73 14.38
N ILE A 54 0.24 8.80 14.17
CA ILE A 54 -0.41 9.81 13.35
C ILE A 54 -0.97 10.88 14.28
N GLY A 55 -0.63 12.14 14.04
CA GLY A 55 -1.16 13.25 14.83
C GLY A 55 -0.93 14.59 14.15
N PRO A 56 -1.52 15.66 14.69
CA PRO A 56 -1.34 17.01 14.15
C PRO A 56 0.15 17.40 14.05
N GLY A 57 0.53 17.99 12.92
CA GLY A 57 1.90 18.47 12.68
C GLY A 57 2.93 17.40 12.28
N VAL A 58 2.54 16.12 12.19
CA VAL A 58 3.43 15.05 11.71
C VAL A 58 3.32 14.91 10.19
N PRO A 59 4.41 15.11 9.41
CA PRO A 59 4.38 14.92 7.97
C PRO A 59 4.21 13.44 7.60
N ILE A 60 3.30 13.19 6.65
CA ILE A 60 3.07 11.86 6.06
C ILE A 60 2.74 12.00 4.58
N ALA A 61 3.32 11.15 3.73
CA ALA A 61 2.92 11.01 2.33
C ALA A 61 2.38 9.61 2.06
N ILE A 62 1.34 9.53 1.22
CA ILE A 62 0.73 8.28 0.77
C ILE A 62 1.01 8.13 -0.73
N VAL A 63 1.64 7.04 -1.12
CA VAL A 63 2.10 6.78 -2.49
C VAL A 63 1.45 5.48 -2.99
N PRO A 64 0.34 5.56 -3.74
CA PRO A 64 -0.30 4.37 -4.31
C PRO A 64 0.64 3.73 -5.36
N ILE A 65 0.91 2.43 -5.25
CA ILE A 65 1.65 1.70 -6.28
C ILE A 65 0.66 1.12 -7.29
N PRO A 66 0.78 1.46 -8.60
CA PRO A 66 -0.02 0.83 -9.64
C PRO A 66 0.21 -0.68 -9.68
N ASP A 67 -0.85 -1.46 -9.94
CA ASP A 67 -0.66 -2.86 -10.30
C ASP A 67 0.15 -2.93 -11.62
N PRO A 68 1.05 -3.92 -11.77
CA PRO A 68 1.73 -4.11 -13.05
C PRO A 68 0.68 -4.32 -14.16
N PRO A 69 0.95 -3.86 -15.40
CA PRO A 69 0.07 -4.14 -16.53
C PRO A 69 -0.15 -5.65 -16.61
N GLN A 70 -1.42 -6.08 -16.66
CA GLN A 70 -1.71 -7.48 -16.96
C GLN A 70 -1.30 -7.73 -18.41
N GLU A 71 -0.24 -8.52 -18.62
CA GLU A 71 0.05 -9.02 -19.96
C GLU A 71 -1.17 -9.83 -20.42
N PRO A 72 -1.69 -9.59 -21.63
CA PRO A 72 -2.81 -10.38 -22.13
C PRO A 72 -2.38 -11.84 -22.18
N GLU A 73 -3.11 -12.70 -21.46
CA GLU A 73 -2.92 -14.15 -21.52
C GLU A 73 -2.97 -14.56 -22.99
N ALA A 74 -1.85 -15.06 -23.51
CA ALA A 74 -1.78 -15.52 -24.89
C ALA A 74 -2.81 -16.64 -25.06
N ASP A 75 -3.83 -16.37 -25.86
CA ASP A 75 -4.89 -17.29 -26.22
C ASP A 75 -4.25 -18.56 -26.81
N ALA A 76 -4.15 -19.61 -25.99
CA ALA A 76 -3.60 -20.91 -26.38
C ALA A 76 -4.63 -21.67 -27.23
N SER A 77 -4.96 -21.10 -28.39
CA SER A 77 -5.95 -21.63 -29.33
C SER A 77 -5.37 -21.81 -30.73
N VAL A 78 -4.14 -22.32 -30.85
CA VAL A 78 -3.68 -22.96 -32.10
C VAL A 78 -2.58 -23.94 -31.68
N THR A 79 -2.78 -25.26 -31.68
CA THR A 79 -2.56 -26.08 -32.88
C THR A 79 -3.03 -27.51 -32.58
N SER A 80 -4.05 -27.99 -33.28
CA SER A 80 -4.11 -29.39 -33.70
C SER A 80 -4.99 -29.50 -34.93
N LEU A 81 -4.36 -29.33 -36.09
CA LEU A 81 -4.92 -29.69 -37.37
C LEU A 81 -3.81 -30.36 -38.18
N GLY A 82 -3.88 -31.68 -38.25
CA GLY A 82 -3.28 -32.49 -39.30
C GLY A 82 -2.71 -33.83 -38.84
N PRO A 83 -2.58 -34.81 -39.74
CA PRO A 83 -3.12 -34.91 -41.11
C PRO A 83 -4.37 -35.80 -41.24
#